data_AF-A0A2V5SUI0-F1
#
_entry.id   AF-A0A2V5SUI0-F1
#
_cell.length_a   1.000
_cell.length_b   1.000
_cell.length_c   1.000
_cell.angle_alpha   90.00
_cell.angle_beta   90.00
_cell.angle_gamma   90.00
#
_symmetry.space_group_name_H-M   'P 1'
#
loop_
_entity.id
_entity.type
_entity.pdbx_description
1 polymer ?
#
loop_
_entity_poly.entity_id
_entity_poly.type
_entity_poly.pdbx_seq_one_letter_code
_entity_poly.pdbx_strand_id
1 'polypeptide(L)'
;MKYCHLLLTAALVAAVSPSFGYVREFDTTNPNAPIPLAWVKDRTVQIQLSLGNSPVMLRDGFTSFNDSAADALNTWNPYLAHLHYSWIKNSPVTPAQGDDEMSAQFNSKVFGMNFGANALAVTLLSYRNGNMEETDTVFNNAISWDSYRGPLTPPIFDFHRVAIHEFGHTLGLDHPDEATPKQNVVAIMNSKASDLDTVAQDDINGVTAIYGSGPAYNSVPNGPVLMNLSTRGVTNTGDNVLIGGFVIEGSQPAQFIIRAIAFSLSTFGIANALGDSVIELYDVNHTLVASNDDWFISNDAPTIASYHLDPPNSIESALIVTLNPGSYTAIVKSFSSSTQPATTGVALFELYDLRRSSSRASNVSTRGQVGAGDNILIGGFIIGGSAAKPVVIRAIGPSLSQFNVPNPLANPYLELRDRNGNLVEANDDWQQSPEAARIIADNLAPSNPKESAMAPTLVPGTYTALVKGVGGATGTALVEIYDESP
;
A
#
# COMPACT_ATOMS: atom_id res chain seq x y z
N MET A 1 14.46 -11.34 -13.34
CA MET A 1 13.69 -12.08 -14.37
C MET A 1 12.48 -12.64 -13.66
N LYS A 2 11.26 -12.27 -14.07
CA LYS A 2 10.02 -12.87 -13.56
C LYS A 2 9.94 -14.30 -14.09
N TYR A 3 9.79 -15.29 -13.21
CA TYR A 3 9.51 -16.67 -13.60
C TYR A 3 8.05 -16.95 -13.34
N CYS A 4 7.29 -17.27 -14.39
CA CYS A 4 5.92 -17.70 -14.25
C CYS A 4 5.84 -19.21 -14.49
N HIS A 5 5.39 -19.95 -13.48
CA HIS A 5 5.21 -21.39 -13.59
C HIS A 5 3.73 -21.73 -13.75
N LEU A 6 3.34 -22.14 -14.95
CA LEU A 6 2.19 -23.02 -15.12
C LEU A 6 2.65 -24.45 -14.99
N LEU A 7 2.28 -25.15 -13.92
CA LEU A 7 2.66 -26.54 -13.79
C LEU A 7 1.50 -27.42 -13.32
N LEU A 8 0.98 -28.19 -14.28
CA LEU A 8 0.67 -29.58 -14.06
C LEU A 8 1.99 -30.30 -13.71
N THR A 9 2.15 -30.65 -12.43
CA THR A 9 3.11 -31.63 -11.88
C THR A 9 4.58 -31.48 -12.31
N ALA A 10 5.45 -30.97 -11.43
CA ALA A 10 6.86 -31.32 -11.42
C ALA A 10 7.46 -31.19 -10.01
N ALA A 11 7.91 -32.32 -9.46
CA ALA A 11 8.57 -32.44 -8.16
C ALA A 11 10.02 -31.91 -8.19
N LEU A 12 10.52 -31.28 -7.10
CA LEU A 12 11.72 -31.74 -6.35
C LEU A 12 12.12 -30.89 -5.11
N VAL A 13 12.73 -31.62 -4.15
CA VAL A 13 13.56 -31.31 -2.96
C VAL A 13 12.83 -30.99 -1.64
N ALA A 14 13.01 -31.91 -0.71
CA ALA A 14 12.23 -32.10 0.51
C ALA A 14 12.95 -31.62 1.78
N ALA A 15 12.20 -31.01 2.70
CA ALA A 15 12.46 -31.09 4.13
C ALA A 15 11.30 -31.89 4.76
N VAL A 16 11.50 -33.20 4.90
CA VAL A 16 10.53 -34.11 5.49
C VAL A 16 10.60 -33.97 7.01
N SER A 17 9.58 -33.40 7.63
CA SER A 17 9.29 -33.69 9.03
C SER A 17 7.79 -33.90 9.20
N PRO A 18 7.33 -34.92 9.94
CA PRO A 18 5.91 -35.16 10.21
C PRO A 18 5.27 -34.07 11.10
N SER A 19 6.00 -32.99 11.41
CA SER A 19 5.56 -31.84 12.20
C SER A 19 5.44 -30.52 11.42
N PHE A 20 5.75 -30.50 10.12
CA PHE A 20 5.59 -29.31 9.27
C PHE A 20 4.54 -29.62 8.18
N GLY A 21 3.55 -28.75 8.00
CA GLY A 21 2.61 -28.86 6.87
C GLY A 21 3.34 -28.72 5.53
N TYR A 22 2.75 -29.19 4.43
CA TYR A 22 3.43 -29.25 3.14
C TYR A 22 3.52 -27.87 2.45
N VAL A 23 4.73 -27.50 2.05
CA VAL A 23 5.09 -26.21 1.44
C VAL A 23 5.78 -26.45 0.09
N ARG A 24 5.39 -25.66 -0.92
CA ARG A 24 5.65 -25.89 -2.35
C ARG A 24 7.11 -26.01 -2.73
N GLU A 25 7.86 -24.94 -2.50
CA GLU A 25 9.20 -24.74 -3.02
C GLU A 25 10.03 -24.02 -1.97
N PHE A 26 11.31 -24.36 -1.93
CA PHE A 26 12.28 -23.69 -1.09
C PHE A 26 13.33 -23.00 -1.97
N ASP A 27 13.71 -21.78 -1.61
CA ASP A 27 15.00 -21.25 -1.97
C ASP A 27 16.08 -22.15 -1.35
N THR A 28 16.79 -22.87 -2.21
CA THR A 28 17.84 -23.84 -1.85
C THR A 28 19.25 -23.25 -1.96
N THR A 29 19.39 -21.93 -2.16
CA THR A 29 20.69 -21.24 -2.19
C THR A 29 21.51 -21.50 -0.93
N ASN A 30 20.85 -21.73 0.22
CA ASN A 30 21.44 -22.35 1.39
C ASN A 30 20.90 -23.78 1.61
N PRO A 31 21.65 -24.84 1.26
CA PRO A 31 21.19 -26.22 1.40
C PRO A 31 21.04 -26.68 2.86
N ASN A 32 21.58 -25.94 3.83
CA ASN A 32 21.46 -26.25 5.26
C ASN A 32 20.29 -25.50 5.92
N ALA A 33 19.67 -24.55 5.24
CA ALA A 33 18.53 -23.78 5.71
C ALA A 33 17.66 -23.35 4.51
N PRO A 34 17.00 -24.31 3.83
CA PRO A 34 16.10 -23.99 2.73
C PRO A 34 14.95 -23.11 3.24
N ILE A 35 14.65 -22.02 2.52
CA ILE A 35 13.64 -21.03 2.92
C ILE A 35 12.42 -21.20 2.01
N PRO A 36 11.20 -21.38 2.52
CA PRO A 36 10.00 -21.37 1.69
C PRO A 36 9.95 -20.18 0.74
N LEU A 37 9.66 -20.40 -0.55
CA LEU A 37 9.24 -19.31 -1.42
C LEU A 37 7.92 -18.77 -0.89
N ALA A 38 7.95 -17.54 -0.37
CA ALA A 38 6.88 -16.95 0.40
C ALA A 38 6.78 -15.46 0.14
N TRP A 39 5.70 -14.85 0.61
CA TRP A 39 5.62 -13.40 0.70
C TRP A 39 6.63 -12.83 1.68
N VAL A 40 7.07 -11.59 1.44
CA VAL A 40 7.80 -10.80 2.44
C VAL A 40 7.01 -10.78 3.74
N LYS A 41 7.62 -11.16 4.85
CA LYS A 41 6.95 -11.19 6.17
C LYS A 41 6.49 -9.80 6.61
N ASP A 42 5.45 -9.78 7.43
CA ASP A 42 4.75 -8.61 7.97
C ASP A 42 3.94 -7.80 6.97
N ARG A 43 3.95 -8.18 5.68
CA ARG A 43 3.19 -7.47 4.66
C ARG A 43 1.71 -7.78 4.68
N THR A 44 0.93 -6.86 4.14
CA THR A 44 -0.41 -7.16 3.63
C THR A 44 -0.36 -7.67 2.18
N VAL A 45 -1.15 -8.69 1.87
CA VAL A 45 -1.39 -9.20 0.51
C VAL A 45 -2.82 -8.84 0.13
N GLN A 46 -3.00 -7.88 -0.79
CA GLN A 46 -4.30 -7.42 -1.25
C GLN A 46 -4.77 -8.20 -2.48
N ILE A 47 -5.91 -8.88 -2.40
CA ILE A 47 -6.48 -9.63 -3.54
C ILE A 47 -7.57 -8.80 -4.25
N GLN A 48 -7.42 -8.63 -5.57
CA GLN A 48 -8.39 -8.04 -6.48
C GLN A 48 -9.48 -9.07 -6.83
N LEU A 49 -10.68 -8.93 -6.23
CA LEU A 49 -11.78 -9.88 -6.43
C LEU A 49 -12.71 -9.44 -7.57
N SER A 50 -12.64 -10.19 -8.68
CA SER A 50 -13.40 -9.99 -9.92
C SER A 50 -14.29 -11.20 -10.23
N LEU A 51 -15.03 -11.67 -9.20
CA LEU A 51 -15.84 -12.89 -9.27
C LEU A 51 -17.34 -12.64 -9.51
N GLY A 52 -17.74 -11.37 -9.51
CA GLY A 52 -19.10 -10.93 -9.84
C GLY A 52 -20.16 -11.29 -8.79
N ASN A 53 -21.40 -10.88 -9.10
CA ASN A 53 -22.57 -11.16 -8.28
C ASN A 53 -23.21 -12.48 -8.67
N SER A 54 -23.79 -13.18 -7.69
CA SER A 54 -24.68 -14.30 -7.98
C SER A 54 -26.10 -13.77 -8.23
N PRO A 55 -26.80 -14.24 -9.27
CA PRO A 55 -28.18 -13.80 -9.55
C PRO A 55 -29.19 -14.29 -8.50
N VAL A 56 -28.80 -15.27 -7.69
CA VAL A 56 -29.55 -15.81 -6.55
C VAL A 56 -28.64 -15.89 -5.33
N MET A 57 -29.20 -15.74 -4.13
CA MET A 57 -28.44 -15.93 -2.89
C MET A 57 -27.81 -17.33 -2.87
N LEU A 58 -26.52 -17.40 -2.52
CA LEU A 58 -25.80 -18.66 -2.40
C LEU A 58 -26.33 -19.45 -1.19
N ARG A 59 -26.13 -20.77 -1.18
CA ARG A 59 -26.69 -21.67 -0.15
C ARG A 59 -26.21 -21.38 1.28
N ASP A 60 -25.04 -20.77 1.45
CA ASP A 60 -24.51 -20.29 2.73
C ASP A 60 -24.93 -18.84 3.08
N GLY A 61 -25.76 -18.21 2.25
CA GLY A 61 -26.32 -16.88 2.51
C GLY A 61 -25.52 -15.72 1.91
N PHE A 62 -24.38 -15.97 1.26
CA PHE A 62 -23.66 -14.91 0.56
C PHE A 62 -24.45 -14.39 -0.64
N THR A 63 -24.34 -13.08 -0.87
CA THR A 63 -25.01 -12.39 -1.99
C THR A 63 -24.18 -12.35 -3.27
N SER A 64 -22.88 -12.68 -3.18
CA SER A 64 -21.97 -12.70 -4.31
C SER A 64 -20.83 -13.67 -4.08
N PHE A 65 -20.17 -14.12 -5.16
CA PHE A 65 -18.93 -14.89 -5.06
C PHE A 65 -17.78 -14.04 -4.51
N ASN A 66 -17.82 -12.71 -4.71
CA ASN A 66 -16.89 -11.78 -4.05
C ASN A 66 -17.03 -11.82 -2.52
N ASP A 67 -18.25 -11.90 -1.98
CA ASP A 67 -18.46 -12.02 -0.52
C ASP A 67 -17.95 -13.36 0.00
N SER A 68 -18.23 -14.45 -0.73
CA SER A 68 -17.71 -15.78 -0.38
C SER A 68 -16.18 -15.85 -0.45
N ALA A 69 -15.55 -15.21 -1.43
CA ALA A 69 -14.09 -15.21 -1.55
C ALA A 69 -13.43 -14.39 -0.43
N ALA A 70 -14.03 -13.26 -0.07
CA ALA A 70 -13.59 -12.48 1.09
C ALA A 70 -13.64 -13.30 2.40
N ASP A 71 -14.69 -14.09 2.62
CA ASP A 71 -14.79 -15.01 3.76
C ASP A 71 -13.72 -16.10 3.72
N ALA A 72 -13.45 -16.67 2.53
CA ALA A 72 -12.40 -17.67 2.34
C ALA A 72 -10.99 -17.11 2.64
N LEU A 73 -10.67 -15.89 2.18
CA LEU A 73 -9.43 -15.20 2.55
C LEU A 73 -9.34 -14.98 4.05
N ASN A 74 -10.44 -14.52 4.66
CA ASN A 74 -10.50 -14.23 6.09
C ASN A 74 -10.36 -15.49 6.97
N THR A 75 -10.67 -16.67 6.43
CA THR A 75 -10.47 -17.96 7.12
C THR A 75 -9.00 -18.21 7.45
N TRP A 76 -8.07 -17.68 6.64
CA TRP A 76 -6.62 -17.83 6.86
C TRP A 76 -6.04 -16.84 7.86
N ASN A 77 -6.54 -15.60 7.90
CA ASN A 77 -5.98 -14.49 8.69
C ASN A 77 -5.69 -14.82 10.17
N PRO A 78 -6.54 -15.57 10.91
CA PRO A 78 -6.24 -15.95 12.29
C PRO A 78 -4.94 -16.75 12.49
N TYR A 79 -4.40 -17.36 11.44
CA TYR A 79 -3.21 -18.22 11.46
C TYR A 79 -1.97 -17.56 10.85
N LEU A 80 -2.08 -16.30 10.42
CA LEU A 80 -1.00 -15.54 9.78
C LEU A 80 -0.43 -14.51 10.75
N ALA A 81 0.60 -14.89 11.52
CA ALA A 81 1.19 -13.99 12.51
C ALA A 81 2.03 -12.85 11.89
N HIS A 82 2.68 -13.14 10.76
CA HIS A 82 3.57 -12.23 10.03
C HIS A 82 3.15 -12.13 8.55
N LEU A 83 1.84 -12.12 8.29
CA LEU A 83 1.22 -11.82 6.99
C LEU A 83 -0.25 -11.45 7.23
N HIS A 84 -0.89 -10.73 6.31
CA HIS A 84 -2.33 -10.49 6.39
C HIS A 84 -2.97 -10.42 5.00
N TYR A 85 -4.10 -11.08 4.79
CA TYR A 85 -4.91 -10.88 3.59
C TYR A 85 -5.80 -9.65 3.72
N SER A 86 -5.80 -8.82 2.67
CA SER A 86 -6.84 -7.84 2.41
C SER A 86 -7.43 -8.07 1.01
N TRP A 87 -8.53 -7.38 0.68
CA TRP A 87 -9.18 -7.58 -0.61
C TRP A 87 -9.95 -6.35 -1.07
N ILE A 88 -10.08 -6.22 -2.38
CA ILE A 88 -10.99 -5.27 -3.04
C ILE A 88 -12.09 -6.06 -3.73
N LYS A 89 -13.34 -5.89 -3.29
CA LYS A 89 -14.50 -6.47 -3.96
C LYS A 89 -14.91 -5.63 -5.16
N ASN A 90 -15.34 -6.29 -6.24
CA ASN A 90 -15.68 -5.63 -7.50
C ASN A 90 -14.49 -4.80 -8.01
N SER A 91 -13.31 -5.42 -8.01
CA SER A 91 -12.08 -4.73 -8.35
C SER A 91 -12.19 -4.07 -9.74
N PRO A 92 -11.73 -2.82 -9.90
CA PRO A 92 -11.63 -2.20 -11.21
C PRO A 92 -10.39 -2.67 -11.98
N VAL A 93 -9.49 -3.45 -11.35
CA VAL A 93 -8.36 -4.09 -12.03
C VAL A 93 -8.88 -5.21 -12.92
N THR A 94 -8.44 -5.20 -14.18
CA THR A 94 -8.68 -6.34 -15.08
C THR A 94 -7.60 -7.38 -14.83
N PRO A 95 -7.95 -8.59 -14.35
CA PRO A 95 -6.99 -9.66 -14.12
C PRO A 95 -6.07 -9.91 -15.33
N ALA A 96 -4.76 -9.80 -15.15
CA ALA A 96 -3.78 -10.08 -16.17
C ALA A 96 -2.56 -10.78 -15.58
N GLN A 97 -2.02 -11.77 -16.28
CA GLN A 97 -0.79 -12.43 -15.85
C GLN A 97 0.41 -11.49 -16.01
N GLY A 98 1.22 -11.36 -14.97
CA GLY A 98 2.47 -10.59 -14.98
C GLY A 98 2.30 -9.10 -14.67
N ASP A 99 1.12 -8.68 -14.19
CA ASP A 99 0.77 -7.29 -13.86
C ASP A 99 1.10 -6.88 -12.40
N ASP A 100 1.72 -7.78 -11.63
CA ASP A 100 2.09 -7.58 -10.21
C ASP A 100 0.91 -7.35 -9.25
N GLU A 101 -0.32 -7.59 -9.72
CA GLU A 101 -1.54 -7.57 -8.92
C GLU A 101 -1.98 -9.01 -8.58
N MET A 102 -2.44 -9.23 -7.35
CA MET A 102 -3.00 -10.54 -7.00
C MET A 102 -4.48 -10.55 -7.36
N SER A 103 -4.91 -11.37 -8.31
CA SER A 103 -6.31 -11.36 -8.78
C SER A 103 -7.05 -12.68 -8.57
N ALA A 104 -8.37 -12.61 -8.45
CA ALA A 104 -9.25 -13.78 -8.46
C ALA A 104 -10.43 -13.56 -9.42
N GLN A 105 -10.64 -14.48 -10.36
CA GLN A 105 -11.66 -14.35 -11.40
C GLN A 105 -12.31 -15.65 -11.82
N PHE A 106 -13.49 -15.56 -12.44
CA PHE A 106 -14.07 -16.66 -13.21
C PHE A 106 -13.66 -16.56 -14.68
N ASN A 107 -13.15 -17.65 -15.25
CA ASN A 107 -12.89 -17.73 -16.68
C ASN A 107 -12.98 -19.18 -17.19
N SER A 108 -13.21 -19.32 -18.50
CA SER A 108 -13.18 -20.62 -19.20
C SER A 108 -11.75 -21.08 -19.49
N LYS A 109 -10.78 -20.18 -19.33
CA LYS A 109 -9.36 -20.38 -19.59
C LYS A 109 -8.51 -19.73 -18.53
N VAL A 110 -7.37 -20.33 -18.23
CA VAL A 110 -6.33 -19.76 -17.38
C VAL A 110 -5.42 -18.91 -18.28
N PHE A 111 -5.71 -17.61 -18.38
CA PHE A 111 -4.97 -16.63 -19.22
C PHE A 111 -4.67 -17.15 -20.64
N GLY A 112 -5.70 -17.66 -21.32
CA GLY A 112 -5.61 -18.18 -22.69
C GLY A 112 -5.31 -19.69 -22.80
N MET A 113 -4.87 -20.33 -21.71
CA MET A 113 -4.64 -21.78 -21.63
C MET A 113 -5.88 -22.54 -21.15
N ASN A 114 -6.00 -23.79 -21.59
CA ASN A 114 -7.07 -24.65 -21.13
C ASN A 114 -6.81 -25.10 -19.70
N PHE A 115 -7.87 -25.27 -18.91
CA PHE A 115 -7.79 -25.97 -17.64
C PHE A 115 -7.28 -27.40 -17.82
N GLY A 116 -6.56 -27.89 -16.81
CA GLY A 116 -6.25 -29.31 -16.70
C GLY A 116 -7.51 -30.17 -16.60
N ALA A 117 -7.40 -31.46 -16.92
CA ALA A 117 -8.53 -32.37 -16.81
C ALA A 117 -9.06 -32.42 -15.36
N ASN A 118 -10.35 -32.13 -15.18
CA ASN A 118 -11.04 -32.05 -13.89
C ASN A 118 -10.59 -30.89 -12.96
N ALA A 119 -9.81 -29.93 -13.44
CA ALA A 119 -9.43 -28.77 -12.64
C ALA A 119 -10.65 -27.85 -12.40
N LEU A 120 -10.90 -27.56 -11.12
CA LEU A 120 -11.98 -26.66 -10.69
C LEU A 120 -11.51 -25.21 -10.70
N ALA A 121 -10.29 -24.97 -10.22
CA ALA A 121 -9.62 -23.68 -10.26
C ALA A 121 -8.10 -23.91 -10.42
N VAL A 122 -7.37 -22.82 -10.67
CA VAL A 122 -5.92 -22.81 -10.75
C VAL A 122 -5.43 -21.48 -10.18
N THR A 123 -4.47 -21.55 -9.25
CA THR A 123 -3.69 -20.40 -8.81
C THR A 123 -2.31 -20.40 -9.47
N LEU A 124 -2.03 -19.35 -10.24
CA LEU A 124 -0.71 -19.08 -10.79
C LEU A 124 0.11 -18.33 -9.76
N LEU A 125 1.40 -18.63 -9.71
CA LEU A 125 2.35 -18.01 -8.78
C LEU A 125 3.54 -17.46 -9.59
N SER A 126 3.91 -16.23 -9.31
CA SER A 126 5.12 -15.60 -9.83
C SER A 126 6.01 -15.16 -8.66
N TYR A 127 7.32 -15.23 -8.87
CA TYR A 127 8.31 -14.94 -7.85
C TYR A 127 9.47 -14.11 -8.41
N ARG A 128 10.00 -13.23 -7.56
CA ARG A 128 11.20 -12.43 -7.83
C ARG A 128 12.12 -12.48 -6.62
N ASN A 129 13.40 -12.76 -6.85
CA ASN A 129 14.44 -12.75 -5.80
C ASN A 129 14.10 -13.62 -4.56
N GLY A 130 13.48 -14.77 -4.75
CA GLY A 130 13.12 -15.70 -3.67
C GLY A 130 11.83 -15.36 -2.91
N ASN A 131 11.14 -14.27 -3.29
CA ASN A 131 9.85 -13.89 -2.70
C ASN A 131 8.72 -14.02 -3.73
N MET A 132 7.52 -14.33 -3.25
CA MET A 132 6.28 -14.19 -4.03
C MET A 132 6.11 -12.74 -4.46
N GLU A 133 5.66 -12.60 -5.70
CA GLU A 133 5.46 -11.33 -6.39
C GLU A 133 4.01 -11.13 -6.79
N GLU A 134 3.40 -12.16 -7.36
CA GLU A 134 2.06 -12.08 -7.94
C GLU A 134 1.39 -13.46 -7.82
N THR A 135 0.08 -13.46 -7.61
CA THR A 135 -0.71 -14.68 -7.67
C THR A 135 -2.05 -14.44 -8.32
N ASP A 136 -2.41 -15.26 -9.30
CA ASP A 136 -3.68 -15.16 -9.99
C ASP A 136 -4.50 -16.44 -9.87
N THR A 137 -5.67 -16.34 -9.26
CA THR A 137 -6.61 -17.45 -9.14
C THR A 137 -7.68 -17.36 -10.20
N VAL A 138 -7.80 -18.41 -11.02
CA VAL A 138 -8.84 -18.54 -12.03
C VAL A 138 -9.74 -19.72 -11.70
N PHE A 139 -11.00 -19.42 -11.38
CA PHE A 139 -12.06 -20.41 -11.19
C PHE A 139 -12.71 -20.76 -12.53
N ASN A 140 -12.86 -22.05 -12.80
CA ASN A 140 -13.38 -22.55 -14.08
C ASN A 140 -14.87 -22.21 -14.22
N ASN A 141 -15.22 -21.31 -15.14
CA ASN A 141 -16.62 -20.92 -15.34
C ASN A 141 -17.44 -21.90 -16.20
N ALA A 142 -16.84 -22.98 -16.68
CA ALA A 142 -17.51 -24.03 -17.45
C ALA A 142 -18.22 -25.08 -16.57
N ILE A 143 -18.06 -24.99 -15.23
CA ILE A 143 -18.72 -25.87 -14.26
C ILE A 143 -19.74 -25.10 -13.42
N SER A 144 -20.67 -25.82 -12.79
CA SER A 144 -21.70 -25.23 -11.94
C SER A 144 -21.19 -24.98 -10.53
N TRP A 145 -21.21 -23.73 -10.13
CA TRP A 145 -20.82 -23.26 -8.80
C TRP A 145 -22.02 -22.85 -7.96
N ASP A 146 -21.89 -23.08 -6.67
CA ASP A 146 -22.64 -22.44 -5.60
C ASP A 146 -21.69 -22.30 -4.40
N SER A 147 -22.09 -21.67 -3.32
CA SER A 147 -21.31 -21.61 -2.07
C SER A 147 -22.12 -22.19 -0.93
N TYR A 148 -21.55 -23.15 -0.20
CA TYR A 148 -22.25 -23.85 0.88
C TYR A 148 -21.29 -24.34 1.97
N ARG A 149 -21.84 -24.92 3.04
CA ARG A 149 -21.08 -25.61 4.11
C ARG A 149 -21.58 -27.04 4.27
N GLY A 150 -20.73 -27.89 4.82
CA GLY A 150 -20.99 -29.33 4.98
C GLY A 150 -20.61 -30.16 3.75
N PRO A 151 -21.04 -31.44 3.70
CA PRO A 151 -20.59 -32.42 2.70
C PRO A 151 -20.80 -32.00 1.24
N LEU A 152 -19.99 -32.56 0.34
CA LEU A 152 -20.07 -32.29 -1.11
C LEU A 152 -21.45 -32.65 -1.68
N THR A 153 -21.99 -31.77 -2.53
CA THR A 153 -23.30 -31.96 -3.19
C THR A 153 -23.18 -31.99 -4.72
N PRO A 154 -22.59 -33.04 -5.33
CA PRO A 154 -22.48 -33.14 -6.78
C PRO A 154 -23.88 -33.10 -7.44
N PRO A 155 -24.02 -32.51 -8.65
CA PRO A 155 -22.94 -32.04 -9.52
C PRO A 155 -22.48 -30.58 -9.25
N ILE A 156 -22.98 -29.92 -8.20
CA ILE A 156 -22.66 -28.52 -7.90
C ILE A 156 -21.41 -28.46 -7.01
N PHE A 157 -20.37 -27.79 -7.49
CA PHE A 157 -19.14 -27.59 -6.74
C PHE A 157 -19.27 -26.41 -5.78
N ASP A 158 -18.61 -26.53 -4.62
CA ASP A 158 -18.58 -25.49 -3.59
C ASP A 158 -17.45 -24.50 -3.85
N PHE A 159 -17.83 -23.29 -4.20
CA PHE A 159 -16.90 -22.20 -4.44
C PHE A 159 -16.08 -21.87 -3.20
N HIS A 160 -16.70 -21.78 -2.02
CA HIS A 160 -15.98 -21.36 -0.81
C HIS A 160 -14.88 -22.33 -0.44
N ARG A 161 -15.17 -23.63 -0.43
CA ARG A 161 -14.19 -24.70 -0.20
C ARG A 161 -13.01 -24.60 -1.17
N VAL A 162 -13.29 -24.46 -2.47
CA VAL A 162 -12.22 -24.34 -3.48
C VAL A 162 -11.47 -23.03 -3.31
N ALA A 163 -12.13 -21.92 -2.97
CA ALA A 163 -11.47 -20.64 -2.74
C ALA A 163 -10.52 -20.69 -1.53
N ILE A 164 -10.88 -21.35 -0.42
CA ILE A 164 -9.95 -21.55 0.70
C ILE A 164 -8.69 -22.27 0.21
N HIS A 165 -8.86 -23.35 -0.56
CA HIS A 165 -7.76 -24.13 -1.14
C HIS A 165 -6.86 -23.27 -2.04
N GLU A 166 -7.43 -22.57 -3.01
CA GLU A 166 -6.67 -21.73 -3.94
C GLU A 166 -5.92 -20.60 -3.23
N PHE A 167 -6.54 -19.96 -2.23
CA PHE A 167 -5.86 -18.95 -1.43
C PHE A 167 -4.76 -19.55 -0.55
N GLY A 168 -4.83 -20.83 -0.18
CA GLY A 168 -3.70 -21.53 0.43
C GLY A 168 -2.47 -21.61 -0.49
N HIS A 169 -2.66 -21.77 -1.80
CA HIS A 169 -1.55 -21.66 -2.76
C HIS A 169 -0.95 -20.25 -2.80
N THR A 170 -1.79 -19.21 -2.72
CA THR A 170 -1.29 -17.83 -2.59
C THR A 170 -0.44 -17.66 -1.33
N LEU A 171 -0.64 -18.45 -0.26
CA LEU A 171 0.23 -18.41 0.93
C LEU A 171 1.54 -19.19 0.76
N GLY A 172 1.70 -19.98 -0.30
CA GLY A 172 2.85 -20.86 -0.53
C GLY A 172 2.64 -22.31 -0.11
N LEU A 173 1.41 -22.69 0.25
CA LEU A 173 1.07 -24.10 0.48
C LEU A 173 0.96 -24.86 -0.84
N ASP A 174 1.17 -26.17 -0.74
CA ASP A 174 1.06 -27.09 -1.88
C ASP A 174 0.29 -28.35 -1.45
N HIS A 175 0.07 -29.28 -2.38
CA HIS A 175 -0.73 -30.48 -2.14
C HIS A 175 0.02 -31.56 -1.33
N PRO A 176 -0.35 -31.82 -0.06
CA PRO A 176 0.33 -32.85 0.74
C PRO A 176 0.14 -34.26 0.17
N ASP A 177 -0.98 -34.53 -0.50
CA ASP A 177 -1.27 -35.83 -1.12
C ASP A 177 -0.59 -36.06 -2.48
N GLU A 178 0.09 -35.04 -3.02
CA GLU A 178 0.96 -35.13 -4.20
C GLU A 178 2.45 -34.98 -3.86
N ALA A 179 2.76 -34.74 -2.58
CA ALA A 179 4.11 -34.65 -2.05
C ALA A 179 4.95 -35.91 -2.35
N THR A 180 6.27 -35.76 -2.28
CA THR A 180 7.20 -36.89 -2.35
C THR A 180 8.10 -36.93 -1.11
N PRO A 181 7.94 -37.90 -0.19
CA PRO A 181 6.92 -38.95 -0.21
C PRO A 181 5.51 -38.40 0.02
N LYS A 182 4.51 -39.10 -0.53
CA LYS A 182 3.09 -38.73 -0.40
C LYS A 182 2.68 -38.70 1.07
N GLN A 183 2.01 -37.63 1.48
CA GLN A 183 1.40 -37.53 2.79
C GLN A 183 -0.06 -37.99 2.74
N ASN A 184 -0.56 -38.55 3.85
CA ASN A 184 -1.96 -38.95 4.01
C ASN A 184 -2.53 -38.22 5.22
N VAL A 185 -2.90 -36.96 5.01
CA VAL A 185 -3.36 -36.03 6.05
C VAL A 185 -4.71 -35.44 5.67
N VAL A 186 -5.48 -35.02 6.69
CA VAL A 186 -6.69 -34.23 6.49
C VAL A 186 -6.25 -32.78 6.27
N ALA A 187 -6.43 -32.28 5.06
CA ALA A 187 -6.00 -30.96 4.62
C ALA A 187 -6.99 -30.42 3.59
N ILE A 188 -7.33 -29.13 3.68
CA ILE A 188 -8.08 -28.43 2.63
C ILE A 188 -7.21 -28.33 1.37
N MET A 189 -5.89 -28.32 1.56
CA MET A 189 -4.88 -28.30 0.49
C MET A 189 -4.68 -29.64 -0.23
N ASN A 190 -5.38 -30.73 0.09
CA ASN A 190 -5.31 -31.93 -0.76
C ASN A 190 -5.80 -31.63 -2.19
N SER A 191 -5.18 -32.22 -3.22
CA SER A 191 -5.46 -31.91 -4.64
C SER A 191 -6.86 -32.35 -5.11
N LYS A 192 -7.59 -33.09 -4.27
CA LYS A 192 -8.97 -33.52 -4.52
C LYS A 192 -9.89 -32.99 -3.44
N ALA A 193 -10.96 -32.33 -3.88
CA ALA A 193 -12.02 -31.87 -2.99
C ALA A 193 -12.60 -33.05 -2.16
N SER A 194 -12.80 -32.81 -0.87
CA SER A 194 -13.40 -33.73 0.09
C SER A 194 -14.52 -33.04 0.86
N ASP A 195 -15.14 -33.74 1.82
CA ASP A 195 -16.16 -33.13 2.67
C ASP A 195 -15.62 -32.05 3.62
N LEU A 196 -14.29 -31.96 3.81
CA LEU A 196 -13.66 -30.86 4.55
C LEU A 196 -13.91 -29.53 3.83
N ASP A 197 -14.47 -28.55 4.56
CA ASP A 197 -14.88 -27.23 4.04
C ASP A 197 -14.23 -26.05 4.78
N THR A 198 -13.19 -26.33 5.57
CA THR A 198 -12.40 -25.34 6.33
C THR A 198 -10.95 -25.79 6.41
N VAL A 199 -10.05 -24.88 6.76
CA VAL A 199 -8.65 -25.20 7.07
C VAL A 199 -8.55 -26.26 8.17
N ALA A 200 -7.66 -27.23 7.98
CA ALA A 200 -7.33 -28.26 8.94
C ALA A 200 -5.96 -28.01 9.57
N GLN A 201 -5.58 -28.85 10.54
CA GLN A 201 -4.35 -28.66 11.31
C GLN A 201 -3.09 -28.73 10.43
N ASP A 202 -3.08 -29.55 9.38
CA ASP A 202 -1.94 -29.64 8.45
C ASP A 202 -1.74 -28.31 7.71
N ASP A 203 -2.84 -27.72 7.23
CA ASP A 203 -2.85 -26.42 6.56
C ASP A 203 -2.35 -25.31 7.50
N ILE A 204 -2.84 -25.30 8.75
CA ILE A 204 -2.41 -24.35 9.80
C ILE A 204 -0.92 -24.51 10.11
N ASN A 205 -0.43 -25.75 10.21
CA ASN A 205 0.99 -26.01 10.44
C ASN A 205 1.85 -25.52 9.27
N GLY A 206 1.36 -25.66 8.03
CA GLY A 206 2.03 -25.14 6.84
C GLY A 206 2.20 -23.62 6.89
N VAL A 207 1.12 -22.88 7.09
CA VAL A 207 1.19 -21.40 7.13
C VAL A 207 1.94 -20.90 8.36
N THR A 208 1.87 -21.60 9.49
CA THR A 208 2.64 -21.28 10.70
C THR A 208 4.13 -21.54 10.48
N ALA A 209 4.52 -22.56 9.71
CA ALA A 209 5.92 -22.79 9.37
C ALA A 209 6.50 -21.65 8.51
N ILE A 210 5.68 -21.04 7.66
CA ILE A 210 6.10 -19.92 6.80
C ILE A 210 6.04 -18.59 7.56
N TYR A 211 4.90 -18.26 8.16
CA TYR A 211 4.55 -16.93 8.70
C TYR A 211 4.34 -16.91 10.22
N GLY A 212 4.58 -18.00 10.94
CA GLY A 212 4.42 -18.06 12.41
C GLY A 212 5.55 -17.39 13.19
N SER A 213 6.64 -17.03 12.52
CA SER A 213 7.75 -16.23 13.06
C SER A 213 8.24 -15.24 12.02
N GLY A 214 8.70 -14.08 12.46
CA GLY A 214 9.18 -13.00 11.60
C GLY A 214 10.08 -12.03 12.36
N PRO A 215 10.53 -10.95 11.71
CA PRO A 215 11.33 -9.93 12.39
C PRO A 215 10.53 -9.29 13.52
N ALA A 216 11.25 -8.73 14.50
CA ALA A 216 10.60 -7.97 15.55
C ALA A 216 9.96 -6.71 14.95
N TYR A 217 8.70 -6.44 15.30
CA TYR A 217 8.04 -5.21 14.92
C TYR A 217 8.80 -4.01 15.48
N ASN A 218 9.13 -3.06 14.60
CA ASN A 218 9.76 -1.82 14.97
C ASN A 218 8.68 -0.79 15.31
N SER A 219 8.80 -0.15 16.47
CA SER A 219 7.98 1.03 16.79
C SER A 219 8.77 2.28 16.44
N VAL A 220 8.15 3.21 15.71
CA VAL A 220 8.66 4.59 15.66
C VAL A 220 8.51 5.18 17.07
N PRO A 221 9.57 5.72 17.70
CA PRO A 221 9.47 6.28 19.04
C PRO A 221 8.32 7.30 19.13
N ASN A 222 7.60 7.36 20.25
CA ASN A 222 6.62 8.41 20.52
C ASN A 222 7.30 9.58 21.22
N GLY A 223 7.49 10.70 20.52
CA GLY A 223 8.20 11.87 21.05
C GLY A 223 7.76 13.14 20.34
N PRO A 224 8.04 14.31 20.91
CA PRO A 224 7.41 15.55 20.49
C PRO A 224 8.03 16.07 19.18
N VAL A 225 7.61 15.54 18.02
CA VAL A 225 8.00 16.00 16.67
C VAL A 225 6.84 15.91 15.69
N LEU A 226 6.93 16.58 14.54
CA LEU A 226 6.17 16.22 13.34
C LEU A 226 6.52 14.78 12.94
N MET A 227 5.64 13.82 13.22
CA MET A 227 5.96 12.39 13.05
C MET A 227 5.71 11.88 11.63
N ASN A 228 4.81 12.56 10.92
CA ASN A 228 4.33 12.16 9.61
C ASN A 228 3.85 13.44 8.90
N LEU A 229 4.24 13.62 7.63
CA LEU A 229 3.44 14.41 6.69
C LEU A 229 2.91 13.47 5.61
N SER A 230 1.60 13.57 5.40
CA SER A 230 0.85 12.86 4.39
C SER A 230 0.16 13.90 3.51
N THR A 231 0.54 14.03 2.24
CA THR A 231 -0.11 14.98 1.34
C THR A 231 -0.88 14.27 0.25
N ARG A 232 -2.19 14.51 0.21
CA ARG A 232 -3.06 14.04 -0.87
C ARG A 232 -3.17 15.11 -1.94
N GLY A 233 -2.88 14.74 -3.17
CA GLY A 233 -3.06 15.61 -4.32
C GLY A 233 -3.12 14.84 -5.63
N VAL A 234 -3.61 15.51 -6.68
CA VAL A 234 -3.53 14.99 -8.04
C VAL A 234 -2.09 15.12 -8.52
N THR A 235 -1.48 14.00 -8.88
CA THR A 235 -0.24 13.99 -9.67
C THR A 235 -0.58 13.91 -11.14
N ASN A 236 -0.12 14.88 -11.93
CA ASN A 236 -0.29 14.88 -13.38
C ASN A 236 0.97 14.30 -14.06
N THR A 237 1.05 14.39 -15.38
CA THR A 237 2.24 14.00 -16.14
C THR A 237 3.20 15.18 -16.37
N GLY A 238 4.43 14.88 -16.76
CA GLY A 238 5.46 15.89 -17.02
C GLY A 238 5.82 16.69 -15.77
N ASP A 239 5.92 18.00 -15.89
CA ASP A 239 6.37 18.89 -14.80
C ASP A 239 5.29 19.18 -13.73
N ASN A 240 4.08 18.62 -13.90
CA ASN A 240 2.91 18.86 -13.05
C ASN A 240 2.63 17.72 -12.06
N VAL A 241 3.65 16.92 -11.76
CA VAL A 241 3.63 15.84 -10.76
C VAL A 241 3.50 16.37 -9.33
N LEU A 242 2.98 15.54 -8.44
CA LEU A 242 2.95 15.81 -6.99
C LEU A 242 4.38 15.77 -6.45
N ILE A 243 4.78 16.81 -5.71
CA ILE A 243 6.16 16.96 -5.25
C ILE A 243 6.18 17.23 -3.75
N GLY A 244 6.73 16.28 -2.99
CA GLY A 244 7.01 16.44 -1.56
C GLY A 244 8.40 17.04 -1.35
N GLY A 245 8.50 18.20 -0.71
CA GLY A 245 9.78 18.81 -0.34
C GLY A 245 9.97 18.77 1.18
N PHE A 246 11.17 18.48 1.67
CA PHE A 246 11.45 18.48 3.11
C PHE A 246 12.88 18.88 3.42
N VAL A 247 13.09 19.40 4.64
CA VAL A 247 14.43 19.72 5.16
C VAL A 247 14.70 18.88 6.40
N ILE A 248 15.90 18.31 6.42
CA ILE A 248 16.43 17.61 7.58
C ILE A 248 17.33 18.57 8.33
N GLU A 249 16.96 18.86 9.56
CA GLU A 249 17.77 19.64 10.49
C GLU A 249 18.54 18.73 11.45
N GLY A 250 19.67 19.23 11.94
CA GLY A 250 20.56 18.53 12.84
C GLY A 250 21.97 18.43 12.28
N SER A 251 22.79 17.57 12.87
CA SER A 251 24.21 17.41 12.51
C SER A 251 24.58 15.99 12.07
N GLN A 252 23.65 15.05 12.19
CA GLN A 252 23.87 13.64 11.87
C GLN A 252 22.89 13.16 10.81
N PRO A 253 23.19 12.07 10.09
CA PRO A 253 22.20 11.43 9.24
C PRO A 253 20.96 10.97 10.03
N ALA A 254 19.80 11.00 9.40
CA ALA A 254 18.54 10.47 9.93
C ALA A 254 17.91 9.50 8.93
N GLN A 255 17.16 8.53 9.45
CA GLN A 255 16.53 7.49 8.64
C GLN A 255 15.04 7.77 8.48
N PHE A 256 14.54 7.65 7.27
CA PHE A 256 13.15 7.93 6.90
C PHE A 256 12.57 6.79 6.09
N ILE A 257 11.26 6.57 6.22
CA ILE A 257 10.47 5.88 5.21
C ILE A 257 9.70 6.92 4.40
N ILE A 258 9.81 6.84 3.08
CA ILE A 258 9.05 7.66 2.13
C ILE A 258 8.17 6.72 1.34
N ARG A 259 6.86 6.95 1.27
CA ARG A 259 5.96 6.08 0.49
C ARG A 259 4.88 6.87 -0.25
N ALA A 260 4.36 6.29 -1.32
CA ALA A 260 3.24 6.81 -2.06
C ALA A 260 2.10 5.79 -2.00
N ILE A 261 0.97 6.18 -1.40
CA ILE A 261 -0.27 5.41 -1.51
C ILE A 261 -1.03 5.93 -2.72
N ALA A 262 -1.22 5.08 -3.71
CA ALA A 262 -1.78 5.37 -5.01
C ALA A 262 -3.06 4.55 -5.17
N PHE A 263 -3.01 3.40 -5.83
CA PHE A 263 -4.22 2.64 -6.18
C PHE A 263 -5.03 2.21 -4.95
N SER A 264 -4.36 1.97 -3.82
CA SER A 264 -5.00 1.64 -2.54
C SER A 264 -5.96 2.74 -2.06
N LEU A 265 -5.81 4.00 -2.50
CA LEU A 265 -6.73 5.08 -2.16
C LEU A 265 -8.18 4.83 -2.63
N SER A 266 -8.35 4.02 -3.69
CA SER A 266 -9.67 3.64 -4.18
C SER A 266 -10.51 2.91 -3.12
N THR A 267 -9.85 2.15 -2.23
CA THR A 267 -10.50 1.45 -1.10
C THR A 267 -11.08 2.39 -0.06
N PHE A 268 -10.59 3.63 -0.01
CA PHE A 268 -11.08 4.70 0.85
C PHE A 268 -12.10 5.61 0.14
N GLY A 269 -12.62 5.19 -1.02
CA GLY A 269 -13.61 5.94 -1.79
C GLY A 269 -13.04 7.13 -2.57
N ILE A 270 -11.71 7.21 -2.71
CA ILE A 270 -11.07 8.25 -3.52
C ILE A 270 -11.17 7.86 -5.00
N ALA A 271 -11.94 8.62 -5.76
CA ALA A 271 -12.04 8.45 -7.20
C ALA A 271 -10.74 8.85 -7.91
N ASN A 272 -10.47 8.24 -9.07
CA ASN A 272 -9.29 8.52 -9.91
C ASN A 272 -7.96 8.39 -9.14
N ALA A 273 -7.86 7.42 -8.24
CA ALA A 273 -6.59 7.04 -7.63
C ALA A 273 -5.55 6.75 -8.73
N LEU A 274 -4.31 7.21 -8.52
CA LEU A 274 -3.19 6.85 -9.37
C LEU A 274 -3.04 5.32 -9.35
N GLY A 275 -2.75 4.69 -10.49
CA GLY A 275 -2.55 3.23 -10.54
C GLY A 275 -1.21 2.83 -9.92
N ASP A 276 -0.24 2.57 -10.78
CA ASP A 276 1.13 2.25 -10.43
C ASP A 276 1.94 3.54 -10.14
N SER A 277 2.64 3.59 -9.00
CA SER A 277 3.30 4.80 -8.50
C SER A 277 4.82 4.68 -8.48
N VAL A 278 5.53 5.76 -8.73
CA VAL A 278 6.98 5.86 -8.60
C VAL A 278 7.35 7.05 -7.73
N ILE A 279 8.28 6.84 -6.79
CA ILE A 279 8.97 7.90 -6.06
C ILE A 279 10.39 8.04 -6.61
N GLU A 280 10.77 9.27 -6.95
CA GLU A 280 12.17 9.66 -7.16
C GLU A 280 12.57 10.72 -6.13
N LEU A 281 13.61 10.43 -5.34
CA LEU A 281 14.15 11.32 -4.32
C LEU A 281 15.40 12.03 -4.84
N TYR A 282 15.43 13.35 -4.75
CA TYR A 282 16.54 14.20 -5.16
C TYR A 282 17.10 15.00 -3.99
N ASP A 283 18.41 15.26 -4.02
CA ASP A 283 19.08 16.18 -3.12
C ASP A 283 18.98 17.64 -3.60
N VAL A 284 19.56 18.56 -2.82
CA VAL A 284 19.61 20.00 -3.13
C VAL A 284 20.31 20.34 -4.45
N ASN A 285 21.16 19.45 -4.97
CA ASN A 285 21.85 19.61 -6.24
C ASN A 285 21.06 18.98 -7.40
N HIS A 286 19.80 18.56 -7.16
CA HIS A 286 18.98 17.81 -8.10
C HIS A 286 19.60 16.48 -8.55
N THR A 287 20.44 15.88 -7.71
CA THR A 287 20.99 14.55 -7.94
C THR A 287 20.02 13.50 -7.40
N LEU A 288 19.71 12.48 -8.21
CA LEU A 288 18.87 11.35 -7.78
C LEU A 288 19.58 10.59 -6.65
N VAL A 289 18.95 10.55 -5.48
CA VAL A 289 19.41 9.87 -4.28
C VAL A 289 18.89 8.43 -4.24
N ALA A 290 17.59 8.26 -4.51
CA ALA A 290 16.92 6.97 -4.49
C ALA A 290 15.67 7.01 -5.38
N SER A 291 15.25 5.86 -5.88
CA SER A 291 14.00 5.72 -6.62
C SER A 291 13.38 4.37 -6.33
N ASN A 292 12.05 4.29 -6.32
CA ASN A 292 11.34 3.03 -6.31
C ASN A 292 9.98 3.13 -7.01
N ASP A 293 9.61 2.10 -7.77
CA ASP A 293 8.31 1.89 -8.40
C ASP A 293 7.51 0.83 -7.63
N ASP A 294 8.10 -0.32 -7.32
CA ASP A 294 7.45 -1.36 -6.54
C ASP A 294 8.10 -1.52 -5.15
N TRP A 295 7.37 -1.26 -4.06
CA TRP A 295 7.98 -1.36 -2.73
C TRP A 295 8.45 -2.78 -2.39
N PHE A 296 7.70 -3.80 -2.81
CA PHE A 296 7.92 -5.19 -2.41
C PHE A 296 9.15 -5.83 -3.06
N ILE A 297 9.63 -5.32 -4.21
CA ILE A 297 10.82 -5.85 -4.90
C ILE A 297 12.12 -5.34 -4.28
N SER A 298 12.03 -4.33 -3.39
CA SER A 298 13.18 -3.77 -2.71
C SER A 298 13.72 -4.72 -1.64
N ASN A 299 15.05 -4.75 -1.48
CA ASN A 299 15.70 -5.42 -0.36
C ASN A 299 15.26 -4.85 1.01
N ASP A 300 14.68 -3.65 1.00
CA ASP A 300 14.19 -2.95 2.19
C ASP A 300 12.76 -3.32 2.57
N ALA A 301 12.03 -4.06 1.73
CA ALA A 301 10.64 -4.44 1.98
C ALA A 301 10.41 -5.09 3.37
N PRO A 302 11.24 -6.03 3.87
CA PRO A 302 11.07 -6.56 5.22
C PRO A 302 11.20 -5.51 6.32
N THR A 303 12.07 -4.51 6.12
CA THR A 303 12.24 -3.43 7.09
C THR A 303 11.02 -2.50 7.08
N ILE A 304 10.54 -2.11 5.90
CA ILE A 304 9.35 -1.26 5.74
C ILE A 304 8.13 -1.93 6.39
N ALA A 305 7.90 -3.22 6.09
CA ALA A 305 6.80 -4.01 6.64
C ALA A 305 6.89 -4.15 8.18
N SER A 306 8.10 -4.30 8.74
CA SER A 306 8.28 -4.39 10.20
C SER A 306 7.85 -3.13 10.97
N TYR A 307 7.75 -1.96 10.31
CA TYR A 307 7.18 -0.74 10.89
C TYR A 307 5.66 -0.63 10.67
N HIS A 308 5.03 -1.58 9.98
CA HIS A 308 3.66 -1.49 9.45
C HIS A 308 3.44 -0.26 8.57
N LEU A 309 4.48 0.08 7.79
CA LEU A 309 4.47 1.19 6.86
C LEU A 309 4.56 0.71 5.40
N ASP A 310 4.35 -0.58 5.15
CA ASP A 310 4.18 -1.09 3.80
C ASP A 310 2.93 -0.50 3.12
N PRO A 311 3.04 -0.07 1.86
CA PRO A 311 1.87 0.14 1.01
C PRO A 311 1.03 -1.15 0.89
N PRO A 312 -0.31 -1.08 1.00
CA PRO A 312 -1.15 -2.28 0.91
C PRO A 312 -1.07 -2.98 -0.45
N ASN A 313 -0.83 -2.24 -1.53
CA ASN A 313 -0.69 -2.78 -2.87
C ASN A 313 0.80 -2.96 -3.22
N SER A 314 1.13 -4.05 -3.91
CA SER A 314 2.49 -4.38 -4.38
C SER A 314 3.06 -3.28 -5.30
N ILE A 315 2.27 -2.75 -6.24
CA ILE A 315 2.72 -1.78 -7.26
C ILE A 315 2.72 -0.32 -6.76
N GLU A 316 2.73 -0.15 -5.44
CA GLU A 316 2.91 1.15 -4.80
C GLU A 316 4.37 1.33 -4.40
N SER A 317 4.85 2.57 -4.39
CA SER A 317 6.27 2.86 -4.16
C SER A 317 6.55 3.18 -2.69
N ALA A 318 7.65 2.64 -2.18
CA ALA A 318 8.20 3.04 -0.88
C ALA A 318 9.73 2.91 -0.83
N LEU A 319 10.37 3.76 -0.04
CA LEU A 319 11.81 3.84 0.16
C LEU A 319 12.12 3.86 1.65
N ILE A 320 13.21 3.20 2.05
CA ILE A 320 13.91 3.54 3.29
C ILE A 320 15.22 4.23 2.93
N VAL A 321 15.48 5.39 3.53
CA VAL A 321 16.65 6.20 3.20
C VAL A 321 17.31 6.73 4.45
N THR A 322 18.64 6.79 4.44
CA THR A 322 19.43 7.50 5.45
C THR A 322 19.97 8.76 4.81
N LEU A 323 19.53 9.91 5.29
CA LEU A 323 19.76 11.21 4.66
C LEU A 323 20.54 12.13 5.59
N ASN A 324 21.49 12.88 5.03
CA ASN A 324 22.22 13.92 5.75
C ASN A 324 21.32 15.14 6.00
N PRO A 325 21.68 16.03 6.95
CA PRO A 325 21.03 17.33 7.06
C PRO A 325 21.09 18.09 5.72
N GLY A 326 19.96 18.65 5.29
CA GLY A 326 19.82 19.27 3.98
C GLY A 326 18.40 19.25 3.43
N SER A 327 18.21 19.85 2.25
CA SER A 327 16.92 19.90 1.54
C SER A 327 16.80 18.78 0.52
N TYR A 328 15.62 18.19 0.46
CA TYR A 328 15.30 17.07 -0.43
C TYR A 328 13.97 17.28 -1.14
N THR A 329 13.86 16.72 -2.33
CA THR A 329 12.66 16.76 -3.17
C THR A 329 12.29 15.34 -3.60
N ALA A 330 11.11 14.88 -3.21
CA ALA A 330 10.51 13.64 -3.67
C ALA A 330 9.47 13.94 -4.76
N ILE A 331 9.64 13.33 -5.93
CA ILE A 331 8.70 13.37 -7.04
C ILE A 331 7.83 12.11 -6.98
N VAL A 332 6.50 12.27 -6.90
CA VAL A 332 5.53 11.18 -6.99
C VAL A 332 4.85 11.22 -8.35
N LYS A 333 5.04 10.18 -9.16
CA LYS A 333 4.51 10.09 -10.53
C LYS A 333 3.93 8.71 -10.81
N SER A 334 3.21 8.55 -11.91
CA SER A 334 2.83 7.21 -12.39
C SER A 334 4.05 6.48 -12.93
N PHE A 335 4.10 5.15 -12.80
CA PHE A 335 5.00 4.36 -13.62
C PHE A 335 4.70 4.58 -15.11
N SER A 336 5.76 4.58 -15.92
CA SER A 336 5.64 4.70 -17.36
C SER A 336 6.82 4.05 -18.06
N SER A 337 6.57 3.49 -19.24
CA SER A 337 7.56 2.80 -20.06
C SER A 337 7.28 3.06 -21.54
N SER A 338 8.06 2.44 -22.42
CA SER A 338 7.81 2.53 -23.87
C SER A 338 6.45 1.96 -24.31
N THR A 339 5.84 1.09 -23.49
CA THR A 339 4.55 0.43 -23.77
C THR A 339 3.44 0.87 -22.83
N GLN A 340 3.74 1.63 -21.77
CA GLN A 340 2.78 2.12 -20.79
C GLN A 340 2.95 3.63 -20.62
N PRO A 341 2.06 4.46 -21.20
CA PRO A 341 2.17 5.91 -21.07
C PRO A 341 1.94 6.35 -19.62
N ALA A 342 2.59 7.45 -19.22
CA ALA A 342 2.34 8.08 -17.93
C ALA A 342 0.86 8.49 -17.82
N THR A 343 0.30 8.33 -16.62
CA THR A 343 -1.10 8.63 -16.30
C THR A 343 -1.20 9.71 -15.23
N THR A 344 -2.41 10.19 -15.00
CA THR A 344 -2.74 11.17 -13.96
C THR A 344 -3.66 10.51 -12.94
N GLY A 345 -3.49 10.84 -11.67
CA GLY A 345 -4.34 10.32 -10.62
C GLY A 345 -4.05 10.93 -9.26
N VAL A 346 -4.90 10.64 -8.29
CA VAL A 346 -4.71 11.05 -6.89
C VAL A 346 -3.71 10.11 -6.23
N ALA A 347 -2.69 10.67 -5.59
CA ALA A 347 -1.74 9.94 -4.77
C ALA A 347 -1.58 10.63 -3.41
N LEU A 348 -1.14 9.86 -2.43
CA LEU A 348 -0.81 10.28 -1.08
C LEU A 348 0.69 10.10 -0.86
N PHE A 349 1.43 11.19 -0.84
CA PHE A 349 2.84 11.18 -0.48
C PHE A 349 2.99 11.17 1.03
N GLU A 350 3.79 10.26 1.59
CA GLU A 350 4.04 10.20 3.02
C GLU A 350 5.53 10.16 3.36
N LEU A 351 5.92 10.90 4.39
CA LEU A 351 7.27 10.90 4.97
C LEU A 351 7.18 10.55 6.46
N TYR A 352 7.84 9.47 6.86
CA TYR A 352 7.94 8.99 8.23
C TYR A 352 9.36 9.11 8.73
N ASP A 353 9.57 9.88 9.80
CA ASP A 353 10.84 9.96 10.51
C ASP A 353 10.96 8.79 11.50
N LEU A 354 11.91 7.88 11.28
CA LEU A 354 12.09 6.69 12.11
C LEU A 354 12.89 6.96 13.39
N ARG A 355 13.38 8.19 13.58
CA ARG A 355 14.09 8.73 14.75
C ARG A 355 15.03 7.75 15.43
N ARG A 356 16.18 7.55 14.77
CA ARG A 356 17.35 6.89 15.35
C ARG A 356 18.48 7.88 15.71
N SER A 357 18.26 9.18 15.52
CA SER A 357 19.22 10.25 15.80
C SER A 357 18.52 11.52 16.33
N SER A 358 19.29 12.55 16.67
CA SER A 358 18.78 13.87 17.07
C SER A 358 18.38 14.76 15.88
N SER A 359 18.69 14.34 14.65
CA SER A 359 18.26 15.05 13.45
C SER A 359 16.80 14.71 13.15
N ARG A 360 16.05 15.64 12.57
CA ARG A 360 14.60 15.51 12.32
C ARG A 360 14.19 16.22 11.04
N ALA A 361 13.04 15.85 10.49
CA ALA A 361 12.38 16.71 9.51
C ALA A 361 11.86 17.98 10.20
N SER A 362 12.37 19.16 9.83
CA SER A 362 11.96 20.43 10.44
C SER A 362 10.82 21.11 9.71
N ASN A 363 10.75 20.89 8.40
CA ASN A 363 9.61 21.24 7.60
C ASN A 363 9.34 20.17 6.56
N VAL A 364 8.06 20.07 6.22
CA VAL A 364 7.63 19.28 5.08
C VAL A 364 6.63 20.12 4.30
N SER A 365 6.73 20.03 2.99
CA SER A 365 5.97 20.79 2.03
C SER A 365 5.49 19.88 0.93
N THR A 366 4.38 20.22 0.30
CA THR A 366 4.00 19.54 -0.93
C THR A 366 3.39 20.49 -1.91
N ARG A 367 3.94 20.46 -3.13
CA ARG A 367 3.44 21.19 -4.28
C ARG A 367 2.50 20.27 -5.05
N GLY A 368 1.28 20.72 -5.26
CA GLY A 368 0.28 19.96 -5.98
C GLY A 368 -0.79 20.85 -6.58
N GLN A 369 -1.62 20.25 -7.43
CA GLN A 369 -2.75 20.96 -8.02
C GLN A 369 -3.90 21.07 -7.01
N VAL A 370 -4.42 22.29 -6.84
CA VAL A 370 -5.69 22.58 -6.17
C VAL A 370 -6.77 22.67 -7.24
N GLY A 371 -7.76 21.80 -7.15
CA GLY A 371 -8.98 21.77 -7.95
C GLY A 371 -10.18 22.38 -7.23
N ALA A 372 -11.36 22.17 -7.81
CA ALA A 372 -12.64 22.62 -7.24
C ALA A 372 -13.32 21.51 -6.45
N GLY A 373 -14.28 21.87 -5.58
CA GLY A 373 -15.01 20.93 -4.74
C GLY A 373 -14.07 20.22 -3.76
N ASP A 374 -14.10 18.88 -3.76
CA ASP A 374 -13.29 18.05 -2.88
C ASP A 374 -11.87 17.75 -3.43
N ASN A 375 -11.58 18.17 -4.66
CA ASN A 375 -10.28 17.97 -5.32
C ASN A 375 -9.24 19.02 -4.88
N ILE A 376 -9.10 19.23 -3.58
CA ILE A 376 -8.22 20.25 -2.99
C ILE A 376 -6.88 19.64 -2.55
N LEU A 377 -5.88 20.48 -2.33
CA LEU A 377 -4.59 20.02 -1.78
C LEU A 377 -4.71 19.87 -0.27
N ILE A 378 -4.31 18.72 0.26
CA ILE A 378 -4.50 18.36 1.67
C ILE A 378 -3.18 17.94 2.28
N GLY A 379 -2.70 18.67 3.28
CA GLY A 379 -1.55 18.30 4.12
C GLY A 379 -2.01 17.74 5.46
N GLY A 380 -2.02 16.41 5.60
CA GLY A 380 -2.23 15.72 6.87
C GLY A 380 -0.91 15.59 7.64
N PHE A 381 -0.95 15.81 8.95
CA PHE A 381 0.24 15.64 9.79
C PHE A 381 -0.11 15.18 11.21
N ILE A 382 0.88 14.60 11.88
CA ILE A 382 0.76 14.11 13.25
C ILE A 382 1.70 14.89 14.16
N ILE A 383 1.13 15.50 15.21
CA ILE A 383 1.87 16.06 16.33
C ILE A 383 2.08 14.96 17.36
N GLY A 384 3.33 14.51 17.49
CA GLY A 384 3.72 13.47 18.42
C GLY A 384 3.98 13.94 19.85
N GLY A 385 4.28 12.98 20.74
CA GLY A 385 4.71 13.23 22.11
C GLY A 385 3.57 13.52 23.08
N SER A 386 3.88 14.17 24.20
CA SER A 386 2.93 14.45 25.29
C SER A 386 2.68 15.93 25.54
N ALA A 387 3.39 16.82 24.84
CA ALA A 387 3.31 18.27 25.01
C ALA A 387 2.78 18.94 23.74
N ALA A 388 2.11 20.08 23.90
CA ALA A 388 1.69 20.89 22.78
C ALA A 388 2.90 21.52 22.07
N LYS A 389 2.81 21.68 20.75
CA LYS A 389 3.93 22.07 19.89
C LYS A 389 3.55 23.26 19.02
N PRO A 390 4.36 24.33 18.99
CA PRO A 390 4.17 25.42 18.04
C PRO A 390 4.51 24.95 16.63
N VAL A 391 3.63 25.25 15.68
CA VAL A 391 3.83 24.96 14.26
C VAL A 391 3.45 26.18 13.44
N VAL A 392 4.07 26.34 12.27
CA VAL A 392 3.62 27.28 11.25
C VAL A 392 3.12 26.50 10.04
N ILE A 393 1.92 26.83 9.59
CA ILE A 393 1.30 26.21 8.41
C ILE A 393 1.09 27.29 7.37
N ARG A 394 1.53 27.05 6.13
CA ARG A 394 1.40 28.01 5.01
C ARG A 394 0.74 27.39 3.80
N ALA A 395 0.05 28.22 3.05
CA ALA A 395 -0.43 27.95 1.71
C ALA A 395 0.11 29.02 0.75
N ILE A 396 1.07 28.63 -0.08
CA ILE A 396 1.78 29.51 -1.02
C ILE A 396 1.21 29.26 -2.43
N GLY A 397 0.88 30.34 -3.13
CA GLY A 397 0.23 30.28 -4.44
C GLY A 397 0.88 31.28 -5.39
N PRO A 398 0.52 32.58 -5.34
CA PRO A 398 1.06 33.60 -6.24
C PRO A 398 2.59 33.66 -6.27
N SER A 399 3.26 33.46 -5.12
CA SER A 399 4.72 33.52 -5.04
C SER A 399 5.41 32.41 -5.82
N LEU A 400 4.70 31.33 -6.21
CA LEU A 400 5.27 30.26 -7.01
C LEU A 400 5.64 30.72 -8.43
N SER A 401 5.08 31.83 -8.93
CA SER A 401 5.43 32.39 -10.25
C SER A 401 6.92 32.76 -10.35
N GLN A 402 7.56 33.13 -9.24
CA GLN A 402 8.99 33.47 -9.21
C GLN A 402 9.90 32.26 -9.48
N PHE A 403 9.37 31.05 -9.30
CA PHE A 403 10.07 29.77 -9.52
C PHE A 403 9.66 29.12 -10.86
N ASN A 404 9.02 29.88 -11.76
CA ASN A 404 8.51 29.40 -13.04
C ASN A 404 7.50 28.24 -12.93
N VAL A 405 6.80 28.16 -11.78
CA VAL A 405 5.71 27.17 -11.62
C VAL A 405 4.52 27.63 -12.47
N PRO A 406 3.98 26.75 -13.35
CA PRO A 406 2.84 27.10 -14.18
C PRO A 406 1.54 27.21 -13.36
N ASN A 407 0.68 28.14 -13.76
CA ASN A 407 -0.68 28.34 -13.24
C ASN A 407 -0.78 28.36 -11.69
N PRO A 408 -0.01 29.22 -10.99
CA PRO A 408 -0.11 29.32 -9.54
C PRO A 408 -1.53 29.69 -9.09
N LEU A 409 -1.97 29.11 -7.98
CA LEU A 409 -3.25 29.42 -7.36
C LEU A 409 -3.25 30.89 -6.92
N ALA A 410 -4.12 31.70 -7.49
CA ALA A 410 -4.07 33.16 -7.35
C ALA A 410 -4.43 33.67 -5.94
N ASN A 411 -5.25 32.91 -5.19
CA ASN A 411 -5.64 33.27 -3.83
C ASN A 411 -5.88 31.99 -3.00
N PRO A 412 -4.84 31.41 -2.37
CA PRO A 412 -4.95 30.25 -1.49
C PRO A 412 -5.64 30.58 -0.16
N TYR A 413 -6.65 29.79 0.18
CA TYR A 413 -7.35 29.78 1.47
C TYR A 413 -6.98 28.53 2.26
N LEU A 414 -6.61 28.68 3.53
CA LEU A 414 -6.15 27.60 4.40
C LEU A 414 -7.15 27.35 5.53
N GLU A 415 -7.55 26.09 5.71
CA GLU A 415 -8.29 25.63 6.90
C GLU A 415 -7.51 24.53 7.61
N LEU A 416 -7.44 24.58 8.94
CA LEU A 416 -6.91 23.51 9.78
C LEU A 416 -8.05 22.76 10.46
N ARG A 417 -8.05 21.44 10.34
CA ARG A 417 -9.03 20.54 10.96
C ARG A 417 -8.37 19.60 11.97
N ASP A 418 -9.08 19.28 13.05
CA ASP A 418 -8.67 18.23 13.99
C ASP A 418 -9.08 16.83 13.48
N ARG A 419 -8.70 15.78 14.22
CA ARG A 419 -9.03 14.38 13.90
C ARG A 419 -10.53 14.09 13.76
N ASN A 420 -11.40 14.91 14.36
CA ASN A 420 -12.85 14.75 14.31
C ASN A 420 -13.47 15.60 13.18
N GLY A 421 -12.65 16.31 12.40
CA GLY A 421 -13.09 17.23 11.34
C GLY A 421 -13.51 18.62 11.84
N ASN A 422 -13.35 18.92 13.13
CA ASN A 422 -13.68 20.24 13.64
C ASN A 422 -12.71 21.29 13.11
N LEU A 423 -13.21 22.50 12.84
CA LEU A 423 -12.36 23.63 12.49
C LEU A 423 -11.52 24.04 13.70
N VAL A 424 -10.20 24.03 13.53
CA VAL A 424 -9.24 24.59 14.50
C VAL A 424 -9.01 26.05 14.17
N GLU A 425 -8.65 26.35 12.93
CA GLU A 425 -8.33 27.70 12.46
C GLU A 425 -8.54 27.80 10.94
N ALA A 426 -8.79 29.00 10.43
CA ALA A 426 -8.80 29.28 9.00
C ALA A 426 -8.25 30.67 8.71
N ASN A 427 -7.57 30.81 7.58
CA ASN A 427 -6.98 32.08 7.17
C ASN A 427 -6.96 32.23 5.63
N ASP A 428 -7.21 33.44 5.13
CA ASP A 428 -7.15 33.80 3.70
C ASP A 428 -5.85 34.56 3.39
N ASP A 429 -5.69 35.75 3.99
CA ASP A 429 -4.52 36.60 3.83
C ASP A 429 -3.67 36.52 5.12
N TRP A 430 -2.42 36.05 5.06
CA TRP A 430 -1.57 35.81 6.23
C TRP A 430 -1.39 37.03 7.15
N GLN A 431 -1.47 38.24 6.59
CA GLN A 431 -1.37 39.49 7.35
C GLN A 431 -2.55 39.71 8.29
N GLN A 432 -3.65 38.97 8.11
CA GLN A 432 -4.84 39.01 8.94
C GLN A 432 -4.82 37.93 10.05
N SER A 433 -3.85 37.02 10.03
CA SER A 433 -3.69 36.03 11.10
C SER A 433 -3.37 36.75 12.43
N PRO A 434 -3.98 36.34 13.55
CA PRO A 434 -3.62 36.84 14.88
C PRO A 434 -2.14 36.60 15.22
N GLU A 435 -1.51 35.63 14.57
CA GLU A 435 -0.13 35.21 14.75
C GLU A 435 0.84 35.85 13.73
N ALA A 436 0.41 36.82 12.92
CA ALA A 436 1.25 37.43 11.89
C ALA A 436 2.61 37.93 12.43
N ALA A 437 2.66 38.49 13.64
CA ALA A 437 3.90 38.93 14.26
C ALA A 437 4.87 37.78 14.54
N ARG A 438 4.36 36.60 14.93
CA ARG A 438 5.15 35.39 15.16
C ARG A 438 5.69 34.85 13.84
N ILE A 439 4.81 34.70 12.85
CA ILE A 439 5.16 34.26 11.49
C ILE A 439 6.29 35.14 10.90
N ILE A 440 6.26 36.46 11.13
CA ILE A 440 7.35 37.38 10.74
C ILE A 440 8.63 37.12 11.54
N ALA A 441 8.53 36.97 12.86
CA ALA A 441 9.68 36.74 13.74
C ALA A 441 10.43 35.45 13.39
N ASP A 442 9.71 34.42 12.94
CA ASP A 442 10.27 33.12 12.53
C ASP A 442 10.83 33.15 11.08
N ASN A 443 10.75 34.29 10.39
CA ASN A 443 11.09 34.46 8.98
C ASN A 443 10.29 33.55 8.03
N LEU A 444 9.06 33.22 8.43
CA LEU A 444 8.14 32.37 7.66
C LEU A 444 6.99 33.14 7.02
N ALA A 445 7.00 34.48 7.06
CA ALA A 445 6.00 35.30 6.37
C ALA A 445 5.98 35.02 4.85
N PRO A 446 4.83 34.64 4.27
CA PRO A 446 4.67 34.60 2.82
C PRO A 446 4.99 35.96 2.19
N SER A 447 5.63 35.96 1.02
CA SER A 447 6.04 37.21 0.35
C SER A 447 4.87 37.90 -0.36
N ASN A 448 3.81 37.17 -0.71
CA ASN A 448 2.61 37.76 -1.31
C ASN A 448 1.51 37.93 -0.23
N PRO A 449 0.85 39.09 -0.15
CA PRO A 449 -0.22 39.33 0.84
C PRO A 449 -1.48 38.47 0.63
N LYS A 450 -1.65 37.87 -0.55
CA LYS A 450 -2.75 36.92 -0.88
C LYS A 450 -2.45 35.47 -0.53
N GLU A 451 -1.35 35.22 0.14
CA GLU A 451 -1.02 33.89 0.63
C GLU A 451 -1.50 33.72 2.05
N SER A 452 -1.80 32.48 2.44
CA SER A 452 -2.33 32.19 3.77
C SER A 452 -1.27 31.58 4.66
N ALA A 453 -1.23 31.97 5.93
CA ALA A 453 -0.44 31.32 6.95
C ALA A 453 -1.09 31.44 8.33
N MET A 454 -0.76 30.49 9.21
CA MET A 454 -1.18 30.44 10.61
C MET A 454 -0.04 29.87 11.46
N ALA A 455 0.01 30.20 12.75
CA ALA A 455 1.03 29.69 13.67
C ALA A 455 0.47 29.10 14.97
N PRO A 456 -0.40 28.06 14.89
CA PRO A 456 -1.06 27.52 16.07
C PRO A 456 -0.09 26.74 16.97
N THR A 457 -0.44 26.66 18.25
CA THR A 457 0.16 25.69 19.18
C THR A 457 -0.78 24.50 19.33
N LEU A 458 -0.36 23.34 18.84
CA LEU A 458 -1.21 22.15 18.71
C LEU A 458 -0.86 21.10 19.74
N VAL A 459 -1.87 20.55 20.42
CA VAL A 459 -1.71 19.39 21.30
C VAL A 459 -1.41 18.13 20.48
N PRO A 460 -0.80 17.08 21.07
CA PRO A 460 -0.58 15.82 20.36
C PRO A 460 -1.85 15.26 19.73
N GLY A 461 -1.77 14.87 18.45
CA GLY A 461 -2.92 14.45 17.67
C GLY A 461 -2.70 14.53 16.16
N THR A 462 -3.71 14.09 15.41
CA THR A 462 -3.75 14.16 13.94
C THR A 462 -4.49 15.42 13.51
N TYR A 463 -3.92 16.12 12.53
CA TYR A 463 -4.47 17.34 11.97
C TYR A 463 -4.46 17.29 10.44
N THR A 464 -5.29 18.13 9.83
CA THR A 464 -5.42 18.21 8.38
C THR A 464 -5.50 19.67 7.94
N ALA A 465 -4.50 20.12 7.20
CA ALA A 465 -4.48 21.39 6.50
C ALA A 465 -5.14 21.25 5.12
N LEU A 466 -6.20 22.01 4.87
CA LEU A 466 -6.95 22.04 3.63
C LEU A 466 -6.62 23.32 2.88
N VAL A 467 -6.03 23.21 1.68
CA VAL A 467 -5.71 24.35 0.81
C VAL A 467 -6.68 24.41 -0.35
N LYS A 468 -7.47 25.48 -0.39
CA LYS A 468 -8.52 25.74 -1.39
C LYS A 468 -8.25 27.03 -2.13
N GLY A 469 -8.81 27.22 -3.32
CA GLY A 469 -8.86 28.54 -3.96
C GLY A 469 -10.09 29.33 -3.52
N VAL A 470 -9.91 30.61 -3.20
CA VAL A 470 -11.06 31.51 -2.94
C VAL A 470 -12.02 31.51 -4.13
N GLY A 471 -13.32 31.36 -3.84
CA GLY A 471 -14.36 31.27 -4.88
C GLY A 471 -14.31 29.98 -5.71
N GLY A 472 -13.60 28.95 -5.26
CA GLY A 472 -13.44 27.70 -6.02
C GLY A 472 -12.40 27.78 -7.14
N ALA A 473 -11.51 28.78 -7.10
CA ALA A 473 -10.41 28.90 -8.04
C ALA A 473 -9.49 27.66 -7.99
N THR A 474 -8.89 27.34 -9.13
CA THR A 474 -7.98 26.21 -9.28
C THR A 474 -6.58 26.70 -9.66
N GLY A 475 -5.55 25.94 -9.32
CA GLY A 475 -4.17 26.26 -9.68
C GLY A 475 -3.17 25.44 -8.87
N THR A 476 -1.89 25.66 -9.09
CA THR A 476 -0.81 25.02 -8.33
C THR A 476 -0.60 25.77 -7.02
N ALA A 477 -0.59 25.06 -5.89
CA ALA A 477 -0.25 25.61 -4.59
C ALA A 477 0.78 24.73 -3.88
N LEU A 478 1.42 25.30 -2.87
CA LEU A 478 2.31 24.61 -1.95
C LEU A 478 1.69 24.70 -0.55
N VAL A 479 1.48 23.55 0.08
CA VAL A 479 1.16 23.47 1.52
C VAL A 479 2.45 23.17 2.29
N GLU A 480 2.72 23.90 3.37
CA GLU A 480 3.94 23.75 4.16
C GLU A 480 3.60 23.68 5.64
N ILE A 481 4.26 22.78 6.37
CA ILE A 481 4.16 22.65 7.82
C ILE A 481 5.58 22.70 8.39
N TYR A 482 5.82 23.64 9.30
CA TYR A 482 7.07 23.85 10.01
C TYR A 482 6.90 23.46 11.48
N ASP A 483 7.81 22.64 12.01
CA ASP A 483 7.92 22.35 13.43
C ASP A 483 8.87 23.36 14.08
N GLU A 484 8.34 24.21 14.96
CA GLU A 484 9.12 25.26 15.65
C GLU A 484 9.65 24.82 17.02
N SER A 485 9.62 23.51 17.30
CA SER A 485 10.21 22.99 18.53
C SER A 485 11.74 23.18 18.51
N PRO A 486 12.39 23.54 19.64
CA PRO A 486 13.84 23.60 19.74
C PRO A 486 14.52 22.28 19.34
#